data_AF-A0A814FCX1-F1
#
_entry.id   AF-A0A814FCX1-F1
#
_cell.length_a   1.000
_cell.length_b   1.000
_cell.length_c   1.000
_cell.angle_alpha   90.00
_cell.angle_beta   90.00
_cell.angle_gamma   90.00
#
_symmetry.space_group_name_H-M   'P 1'
#
loop_
_entity.id
_entity.type
_entity.pdbx_description
1 polymer ?
#
loop_
_entity_poly.entity_id
_entity_poly.type
_entity_poly.pdbx_seq_one_letter_code
_entity_poly.pdbx_strand_id
1 'polypeptide(L)'
;MSDRLTQLQDVVNLLADHLCNATGVLQETARPSRFGNFEQNSSTTNSNVDNNGDDYSQLFATLITRTTSELVALIDSLPTIPSTEDDLTEQHAQLELLEQENIEAAAKLEQTTELAEYLLEQVQTCLQSLSQAILDERKKFQNV
;
A
#
# COMPACT_ATOMS: atom_id res chain seq x y z
N MET A 1 -2.31 3.68 4.20
CA MET A 1 -1.43 2.51 3.99
C MET A 1 -2.25 1.31 4.41
N SER A 2 -2.77 0.55 3.44
CA SER A 2 -3.51 -0.68 3.72
C SER A 2 -2.49 -1.79 3.87
N ASP A 3 -2.56 -2.55 4.96
CA ASP A 3 -1.75 -3.76 5.14
C ASP A 3 -2.04 -4.73 3.98
N ARG A 4 -1.06 -5.58 3.62
CA ARG A 4 -1.20 -6.55 2.53
C ARG A 4 -2.39 -7.47 2.72
N LEU A 5 -2.72 -7.81 3.98
CA LEU A 5 -3.90 -8.60 4.31
C LEU A 5 -5.20 -7.83 4.02
N THR A 6 -5.27 -6.55 4.39
CA THR A 6 -6.43 -5.70 4.10
C THR A 6 -6.57 -5.49 2.59
N GLN A 7 -5.47 -5.28 1.87
CA GLN A 7 -5.46 -5.21 0.42
C GLN A 7 -5.99 -6.51 -0.22
N LEU A 8 -5.65 -7.67 0.33
CA LEU A 8 -6.12 -8.97 -0.17
C LEU A 8 -7.64 -9.09 0.01
N GLN A 9 -8.14 -8.67 1.16
CA GLN A 9 -9.57 -8.65 1.43
C GLN A 9 -10.32 -7.74 0.45
N ASP A 10 -9.79 -6.56 0.15
CA ASP A 10 -10.39 -5.62 -0.80
C ASP A 10 -10.44 -6.22 -2.23
N VAL A 11 -9.35 -6.87 -2.66
CA VAL A 11 -9.27 -7.50 -4.00
C VAL A 11 -10.22 -8.71 -4.11
N VAL A 12 -10.36 -9.50 -3.05
CA VAL A 12 -11.32 -10.62 -3.02
C VAL A 12 -12.76 -10.12 -3.12
N ASN A 13 -13.10 -9.07 -2.38
CA ASN A 13 -14.42 -8.45 -2.45
C ASN A 13 -14.70 -7.89 -3.86
N LEU A 14 -13.72 -7.21 -4.46
CA LEU A 14 -13.82 -6.70 -5.82
C LEU A 14 -14.01 -7.82 -6.86
N LEU A 15 -13.30 -8.95 -6.69
CA LEU A 15 -13.48 -10.12 -7.55
C LEU A 15 -14.88 -10.72 -7.44
N ALA A 16 -15.44 -10.80 -6.22
CA ALA A 16 -16.79 -11.27 -5.99
C ALA A 16 -17.83 -10.35 -6.66
N ASP A 17 -17.64 -9.04 -6.58
CA ASP A 17 -18.51 -8.06 -7.25
C ASP A 17 -18.43 -8.21 -8.78
N HIS A 18 -17.24 -8.39 -9.34
CA HIS A 18 -17.07 -8.62 -10.77
C HIS A 18 -17.77 -9.91 -11.23
N LEU A 19 -17.66 -11.01 -10.47
CA LEU A 19 -18.36 -12.26 -10.78
C LEU A 19 -19.89 -12.11 -10.70
N CYS A 20 -20.39 -11.41 -9.69
CA CYS A 20 -21.82 -11.19 -9.50
C CYS A 20 -22.41 -10.33 -10.63
N ASN A 21 -21.76 -9.21 -10.94
CA ASN A 21 -22.16 -8.31 -12.02
C ASN A 21 -22.07 -8.98 -13.39
N ALA A 22 -21.00 -9.73 -13.66
CA ALA A 22 -20.86 -10.50 -14.88
C ALA A 22 -22.03 -11.50 -15.04
N THR A 23 -22.36 -12.23 -13.98
CA THR A 23 -23.46 -13.20 -13.99
C THR A 23 -24.81 -12.53 -14.27
N GLY A 24 -25.07 -11.38 -13.67
CA GLY A 24 -26.29 -10.61 -13.92
C GLY A 24 -26.42 -10.17 -15.39
N VAL A 25 -25.34 -9.62 -15.95
CA VAL A 25 -25.31 -9.20 -17.36
C VAL A 25 -25.46 -10.40 -18.30
N LEU A 26 -24.78 -11.52 -18.02
CA LEU A 26 -24.92 -12.76 -18.78
C LEU A 26 -26.37 -13.29 -18.78
N GLN A 27 -27.08 -13.19 -17.65
CA GLN A 27 -28.49 -13.58 -17.56
C GLN A 27 -29.41 -12.61 -18.31
N GLU A 28 -29.14 -11.31 -18.26
CA GLU A 28 -29.90 -10.30 -18.99
C GLU A 28 -29.76 -10.46 -20.51
N THR A 29 -28.54 -10.77 -20.98
CA THR A 29 -28.25 -10.94 -22.41
C THR A 29 -28.49 -12.37 -22.91
N ALA A 30 -28.84 -13.32 -22.02
CA ALA A 30 -29.06 -14.71 -22.37
C ALA A 30 -30.28 -14.86 -23.29
N ARG A 31 -30.07 -15.38 -24.50
CA ARG A 31 -31.16 -15.70 -25.42
C ARG A 31 -31.85 -16.99 -24.96
N PRO A 32 -33.20 -17.06 -24.94
CA PRO A 32 -33.89 -18.31 -24.63
C PRO A 32 -33.47 -19.43 -25.57
N SER A 33 -33.03 -20.56 -25.03
CA SER A 33 -32.73 -21.75 -25.82
C SER A 33 -34.01 -22.25 -26.48
N ARG A 34 -34.01 -22.39 -27.81
CA ARG A 34 -35.13 -22.97 -28.55
C ARG A 34 -34.85 -24.44 -28.77
N PHE A 35 -35.68 -25.31 -28.19
CA PHE A 35 -35.67 -26.72 -28.51
C PHE A 35 -36.31 -26.91 -29.90
N GLY A 36 -35.68 -27.70 -30.77
CA GLY A 36 -36.04 -27.85 -32.19
C GLY A 36 -37.46 -28.37 -32.49
N ASN A 37 -38.23 -28.72 -31.47
CA ASN A 37 -39.60 -29.25 -31.60
C ASN A 37 -40.70 -28.19 -31.31
N PHE A 38 -40.34 -26.93 -31.05
CA PHE A 38 -41.28 -25.87 -30.60
C PHE A 38 -41.31 -24.65 -31.54
N GLU A 39 -41.21 -24.86 -32.85
CA GLU A 39 -41.22 -23.78 -33.84
C GLU A 39 -42.63 -23.30 -34.23
N GLN A 40 -43.55 -23.01 -33.30
CA GLN A 40 -44.76 -22.28 -33.72
C GLN A 40 -45.59 -21.60 -32.61
N ASN A 41 -45.02 -20.70 -31.82
CA ASN A 41 -45.74 -19.50 -31.33
C ASN A 41 -44.86 -18.73 -30.36
N SER A 42 -44.17 -17.70 -30.82
CA SER A 42 -43.88 -16.50 -30.04
C SER A 42 -43.08 -15.55 -30.92
N SER A 43 -43.79 -14.83 -31.78
CA SER A 43 -43.26 -13.70 -32.55
C SER A 43 -43.09 -12.45 -31.68
N THR A 44 -42.85 -12.60 -30.37
CA THR A 44 -42.73 -11.48 -29.42
C THR A 44 -41.59 -11.73 -28.47
N THR A 45 -40.35 -11.70 -28.94
CA THR A 45 -39.25 -11.26 -28.07
C THR A 45 -38.20 -10.57 -28.93
N ASN A 46 -38.20 -9.25 -28.79
CA ASN A 46 -37.25 -8.24 -29.26
C ASN A 46 -35.94 -8.81 -29.81
N SER A 47 -35.79 -8.71 -31.13
CA SER A 47 -34.59 -9.02 -31.91
C SER A 47 -33.47 -7.98 -31.77
N ASN A 48 -33.48 -7.13 -30.73
CA ASN A 48 -32.45 -6.12 -30.45
C ASN A 48 -31.46 -6.58 -29.36
N VAL A 49 -31.13 -7.87 -29.31
CA VAL A 49 -29.95 -8.33 -28.53
C VAL A 49 -28.77 -8.29 -29.49
N ASP A 50 -28.36 -7.04 -29.73
CA ASP A 50 -27.21 -6.62 -30.51
C ASP A 50 -25.90 -7.10 -29.86
N ASN A 51 -24.85 -7.16 -30.69
CA ASN A 51 -23.45 -7.51 -30.44
C ASN A 51 -22.82 -7.03 -29.10
N ASN A 52 -23.45 -6.09 -28.37
CA ASN A 52 -23.02 -5.60 -27.07
C ASN A 52 -22.92 -6.68 -25.98
N GLY A 53 -23.73 -7.74 -26.03
CA GLY A 53 -23.66 -8.81 -25.01
C GLY A 53 -22.31 -9.54 -24.98
N ASP A 54 -21.71 -9.72 -26.15
CA ASP A 54 -20.39 -10.34 -26.29
C ASP A 54 -19.27 -9.39 -25.85
N ASP A 55 -19.42 -8.08 -26.09
CA ASP A 55 -18.47 -7.06 -25.64
C ASP A 55 -18.44 -6.93 -24.11
N TYR A 56 -19.61 -6.94 -23.45
CA TYR A 56 -19.67 -6.93 -21.98
C TYR A 56 -19.13 -8.23 -21.37
N SER A 57 -19.41 -9.38 -21.98
CA SER A 57 -18.86 -10.66 -21.54
C SER A 57 -17.32 -10.68 -21.61
N GLN A 58 -16.74 -10.16 -22.71
CA GLN A 58 -15.28 -10.03 -22.85
C GLN A 58 -14.68 -9.01 -21.87
N LEU A 59 -15.37 -7.90 -21.60
CA LEU A 59 -14.94 -6.91 -20.61
C LEU A 59 -14.89 -7.52 -19.20
N PHE A 60 -15.95 -8.20 -18.77
CA PHE A 60 -15.98 -8.87 -17.46
C PHE A 60 -14.97 -10.00 -17.36
N ALA A 61 -14.77 -10.78 -18.43
CA ALA A 61 -13.72 -11.80 -18.46
C ALA A 61 -12.33 -11.17 -18.25
N THR A 62 -12.05 -10.06 -18.93
CA THR A 62 -10.78 -9.33 -18.78
C THR A 62 -10.59 -8.78 -17.37
N LEU A 63 -11.65 -8.18 -16.78
CA LEU A 63 -11.63 -7.68 -15.41
C LEU A 63 -11.38 -8.81 -14.40
N ILE A 64 -12.12 -9.92 -14.50
CA ILE A 64 -11.96 -11.08 -13.64
C ILE A 64 -10.54 -11.66 -13.74
N THR A 65 -10.02 -11.87 -14.95
CA THR A 65 -8.66 -12.39 -15.16
C THR A 65 -7.61 -11.45 -14.57
N ARG A 66 -7.75 -10.15 -14.79
CA ARG A 66 -6.84 -9.15 -14.23
C ARG A 66 -6.87 -9.14 -12.71
N THR A 67 -8.05 -9.03 -12.10
CA THR A 67 -8.21 -9.01 -10.64
C THR A 67 -7.72 -10.30 -10.00
N THR A 68 -7.93 -11.44 -10.66
CA THR A 68 -7.39 -12.74 -10.21
C THR A 68 -5.86 -12.78 -10.29
N SER A 69 -5.26 -12.22 -11.34
CA SER A 69 -3.80 -12.12 -11.43
C SER A 69 -3.22 -11.18 -10.36
N GLU A 70 -3.92 -10.08 -10.06
CA GLU A 70 -3.54 -9.15 -8.98
C GLU A 70 -3.65 -9.84 -7.60
N LEU A 71 -4.69 -10.66 -7.38
CA LEU A 71 -4.85 -11.49 -6.18
C LEU A 71 -3.71 -12.49 -6.01
N VAL A 72 -3.32 -13.21 -7.07
CA VAL A 72 -2.21 -14.17 -7.02
C VAL A 72 -0.89 -13.47 -6.72
N ALA A 73 -0.59 -12.37 -7.40
CA ALA A 73 0.61 -11.58 -7.13
C ALA A 73 0.66 -11.05 -5.70
N LEU A 74 -0.51 -10.73 -5.12
CA LEU A 74 -0.61 -10.28 -3.74
C LEU A 74 -0.37 -11.43 -2.75
N ILE A 75 -0.90 -12.63 -3.02
CA ILE A 75 -0.63 -13.84 -2.24
C ILE A 75 0.87 -14.16 -2.25
N ASP A 76 1.51 -14.13 -3.42
CA ASP A 76 2.95 -14.39 -3.56
C ASP A 76 3.81 -13.35 -2.82
N SER A 77 3.26 -12.16 -2.58
CA SER A 77 3.94 -11.09 -1.83
C SER A 77 3.71 -11.12 -0.32
N LEU A 78 2.88 -12.05 0.19
CA LEU A 78 2.64 -12.17 1.62
C LEU A 78 3.92 -12.67 2.32
N PRO A 79 4.30 -12.07 3.46
CA PRO A 79 5.37 -12.61 4.27
C PRO A 79 5.00 -14.02 4.76
N THR A 80 5.99 -14.90 4.89
CA THR A 80 5.79 -16.24 5.45
C THR A 80 5.17 -16.12 6.83
N ILE A 81 3.92 -16.58 6.97
CA ILE A 81 3.23 -16.60 8.26
C ILE A 81 3.83 -17.77 9.05
N PRO A 82 4.48 -17.52 10.19
CA PRO A 82 5.03 -18.59 11.01
C PRO A 82 3.86 -19.46 11.46
N SER A 83 3.87 -20.72 11.02
CA SER A 83 2.75 -21.65 11.20
C SER A 83 3.06 -22.70 12.26
N THR A 84 4.34 -22.84 12.61
CA THR A 84 4.79 -23.73 13.68
C THR A 84 5.24 -22.94 14.90
N GLU A 85 5.16 -23.57 16.07
CA GLU A 85 5.59 -22.97 17.33
C GLU A 85 7.10 -22.63 17.30
N ASP A 86 7.89 -23.43 16.59
CA ASP A 86 9.31 -23.17 16.37
C ASP A 86 9.55 -21.88 15.56
N ASP A 87 8.81 -21.66 14.46
CA ASP A 87 8.91 -20.42 13.66
C ASP A 87 8.57 -19.17 14.48
N LEU A 88 7.57 -19.28 15.36
CA LEU A 88 7.17 -18.20 16.27
C LEU A 88 8.29 -17.89 17.26
N THR A 89 8.91 -18.90 17.85
CA THR A 89 10.04 -18.69 18.77
C THR A 89 11.25 -18.06 18.08
N GLU A 90 11.55 -18.45 16.84
CA GLU A 90 12.62 -17.83 16.06
C GLU A 90 12.29 -16.35 15.76
N GLN A 91 11.05 -16.05 15.37
CA GLN A 91 10.61 -14.68 15.14
C GLN A 91 10.72 -13.82 16.41
N HIS A 92 10.33 -14.36 17.57
CA HIS A 92 10.50 -13.67 18.85
C HIS A 92 11.97 -13.39 19.18
N ALA A 93 12.86 -14.36 18.97
CA ALA A 93 14.30 -14.15 19.16
C ALA A 93 14.88 -13.10 18.19
N GLN A 94 14.42 -13.08 16.95
CA GLN A 94 14.80 -12.04 15.98
C GLN A 94 14.30 -10.65 16.40
N LEU A 95 13.09 -10.55 16.95
CA LEU A 95 12.54 -9.29 17.48
C LEU A 95 13.34 -8.77 18.68
N GLU A 96 13.72 -9.64 19.62
CA GLU A 96 14.57 -9.26 20.76
C GLU A 96 15.94 -8.75 20.30
N LEU A 97 16.53 -9.39 19.29
CA LEU A 97 17.80 -8.93 18.71
C LEU A 97 17.65 -7.53 18.08
N LEU A 98 16.59 -7.32 17.29
CA LEU A 98 16.31 -6.02 16.67
C LEU A 98 16.05 -4.93 17.71
N GLU A 99 15.36 -5.26 18.81
CA GLU A 99 15.14 -4.32 19.91
C GLU A 99 16.47 -3.93 20.56
N GLN A 100 17.34 -4.91 20.81
CA GLN A 100 18.66 -4.64 21.37
C GLN A 100 19.56 -3.82 20.42
N GLU A 101 19.53 -4.11 19.12
CA GLU A 101 20.23 -3.31 18.12
C GLU A 101 19.68 -1.87 18.06
N ASN A 102 18.36 -1.71 18.19
CA ASN A 102 17.72 -0.40 18.21
C ASN A 102 18.16 0.43 19.42
N ILE A 103 18.21 -0.19 20.61
CA ILE A 103 18.70 0.45 21.84
C ILE A 103 20.16 0.87 21.68
N GLU A 104 21.02 0.01 21.14
CA GLU A 104 22.44 0.34 20.92
C GLU A 104 22.60 1.48 19.90
N ALA A 105 21.83 1.44 18.80
CA ALA A 105 21.83 2.49 17.79
C ALA A 105 21.34 3.83 18.38
N ALA A 106 20.31 3.81 19.22
CA ALA A 106 19.79 4.98 19.92
C ALA A 106 20.82 5.57 20.89
N ALA A 107 21.54 4.73 21.66
CA ALA A 107 22.59 5.19 22.56
C ALA A 107 23.77 5.83 21.81
N LYS A 108 24.17 5.24 20.68
CA LYS A 108 25.19 5.85 19.79
C LYS A 108 24.71 7.19 19.24
N LEU A 109 23.45 7.25 18.81
CA LEU A 109 22.85 8.49 18.33
C LEU A 109 22.88 9.56 19.44
N GLU A 110 22.45 9.23 20.65
CA GLU A 110 22.43 10.14 21.80
C GLU A 110 23.83 10.71 22.11
N GLN A 111 24.84 9.85 22.16
CA GLN A 111 26.23 10.29 22.36
C GLN A 111 26.70 11.24 21.26
N THR A 112 26.36 10.93 19.99
CA THR A 112 26.74 11.81 18.88
C THR A 112 25.99 13.14 18.91
N THR A 113 24.72 13.14 19.32
CA THR A 113 23.94 14.39 19.49
C THR A 113 24.47 15.24 20.63
N GLU A 114 24.86 14.66 21.76
CA GLU A 114 25.43 15.39 22.90
C GLU A 114 26.76 16.07 22.51
N LEU A 115 27.64 15.36 21.79
CA LEU A 115 28.88 15.95 21.28
C LEU A 115 28.56 17.10 20.30
N ALA A 116 27.62 16.88 19.38
CA ALA A 116 27.24 17.89 18.40
C ALA A 116 26.66 19.15 19.06
N GLU A 117 25.84 19.00 20.10
CA GLU A 117 25.29 20.11 20.88
C GLU A 117 26.39 20.87 21.62
N TYR A 118 27.32 20.17 22.27
CA TYR A 118 28.46 20.79 22.94
C TYR A 118 29.34 21.61 21.95
N LEU A 119 29.61 21.03 20.77
CA LEU A 119 30.41 21.70 19.75
C LEU A 119 29.68 22.93 19.18
N LEU A 120 28.36 22.84 19.02
CA LEU A 120 27.51 23.95 18.61
C LEU A 120 27.53 25.09 19.64
N GLU A 121 27.45 24.77 20.92
CA GLU A 121 27.51 25.76 22.00
C GLU A 121 28.85 26.49 22.05
N GLN A 122 29.97 25.78 21.84
CA GLN A 122 31.29 26.42 21.72
C GLN A 122 31.36 27.38 20.53
N VAL A 123 30.87 26.96 19.36
CA VAL A 123 30.85 27.81 18.16
C VAL A 123 29.98 29.05 18.40
N GLN A 124 28.81 28.88 19.01
CA GLN A 124 27.91 29.99 19.33
C GLN A 124 28.53 30.97 20.33
N THR A 125 29.21 30.48 21.36
CA THR A 125 29.92 31.30 22.34
C THR A 125 31.07 32.09 21.69
N CYS A 126 31.82 31.45 20.79
CA CYS A 126 32.90 32.10 20.05
C CYS A 126 32.36 33.20 19.11
N LEU A 127 31.24 32.95 18.43
CA LEU A 127 30.58 33.96 17.59
C LEU A 127 30.05 35.14 18.42
N GLN A 128 29.48 34.87 19.60
CA GLN A 128 29.03 35.92 20.51
C GLN A 128 30.20 36.79 21.01
N SER A 129 31.31 36.18 21.41
CA SER A 129 32.49 36.93 21.87
C SER A 129 33.11 37.78 20.75
N LEU A 130 33.16 37.24 19.52
CA LEU A 130 33.62 37.98 18.34
C LEU A 130 32.69 39.18 18.05
N SER A 131 31.37 38.95 18.07
CA SER A 131 30.39 40.03 17.90
C SER A 131 30.54 41.11 18.97
N GLN A 132 30.75 40.73 20.23
CA GLN A 132 30.95 41.66 21.34
C GLN A 132 32.25 42.46 21.18
N ALA A 133 33.35 41.82 20.79
CA ALA A 133 34.63 42.47 20.54
C ALA A 133 34.52 43.52 19.42
N ILE A 134 33.82 43.21 18.34
CA ILE A 134 33.56 44.14 17.23
C ILE A 134 32.74 45.35 17.71
N LEU A 135 31.71 45.12 18.53
CA LEU A 135 30.90 46.20 19.10
C LEU A 135 31.71 47.11 20.04
N ASP A 136 32.59 46.54 20.86
CA ASP A 136 33.43 47.28 21.79
C ASP A 136 34.51 48.09 21.07
N GLU A 137 35.15 47.53 20.03
CA GLU A 137 36.05 48.31 19.18
C GLU A 137 35.32 49.48 18.52
N ARG A 138 34.13 49.26 17.96
CA ARG A 138 33.34 50.32 17.34
C ARG A 138 32.98 51.44 18.32
N LYS A 139 32.65 51.12 19.58
CA LYS A 139 32.40 52.12 20.63
C LYS A 139 33.65 52.90 21.03
N LYS A 140 34.84 52.27 21.01
CA LYS A 140 36.11 52.98 21.25
C LYS A 140 36.40 54.01 20.16
N PHE A 141 36.18 53.65 18.89
CA PHE A 141 36.39 54.58 17.77
C PHE A 141 35.37 55.73 17.74
N GLN A 142 34.23 55.62 18.42
CA GLN A 142 33.20 56.67 18.46
C GLN A 142 33.36 57.66 19.63
N ASN A 143 34.25 57.37 20.60
CA ASN A 143 34.53 58.19 21.79
C ASN A 143 35.90 58.90 21.74
N VAL A 144 36.59 58.85 20.59
CA VAL A 144 37.81 59.63 20.27
C VAL A 144 37.43 60.68 19.24
#